data_AF-A0A843UX05-F1
#
_entry.id   AF-A0A843UX05-F1
#
_cell.length_a   1.000
_cell.length_b   1.000
_cell.length_c   1.000
_cell.angle_alpha   90.00
_cell.angle_beta   90.00
_cell.angle_gamma   90.00
#
_symmetry.space_group_name_H-M   'P 1'
#
loop_
_entity.id
_entity.type
_entity.pdbx_description
1 polymer ?
#
loop_
_entity_poly.entity_id
_entity_poly.type
_entity_poly.pdbx_seq_one_letter_code
_entity_poly.pdbx_strand_id
1 'polypeptide(L)'
;MSSPEHPSSSHHSLAFRVMRLCRPSFQVEDAILRLDPFDLFAGEDLFDDPSVSPHLLDRATTAPSREGGGAGGGEFSYRGRFQLQDPIDAMALPGFLMLPQSFGAIYLGETFCSYISVNNRSNFEARDVVIKAEIQTERQKIVLLDTSKSPVESIRSGGRYDFIVEHDVKELGPHTLVCTALYNDGDSERKYLPQFFKFVVANPLSVRTKVRSVKQRQQESQSDCVNDRPCDLTRSLMDSELTKSFLCILFNHVLLCNFPHSPTLFFQEKTFLEACIENHTKSNLYMDQVEFEPAQCWTATVLKADIHSSEVNSRVREIFKQPLLIQSGGGIHNFLYLLKQNADESGQVMVDGSNVLGKLQITWRTNLGESGRLQTQQILGSATAQKEIDIQLLDIPSMIILETPFSVCLRLRNRTERRMGPFEVHVSEDDSTEEKVVMVNGLKKQNLQQLDAHSFADFEVNMIAVRLGVHKISGITLLDVQTNNLLDTLPDLEVFVSSQ
;
A
#
# COMPACT_ATOMS: atom_id res chain seq x y z
N MET A 1 5.09 0.84 60.66
CA MET A 1 5.65 0.65 59.31
C MET A 1 5.20 1.84 58.48
N SER A 2 6.16 2.69 58.15
CA SER A 2 6.03 3.99 57.51
C SER A 2 5.62 3.85 56.04
N SER A 3 4.60 4.60 55.66
CA SER A 3 4.22 4.90 54.28
C SER A 3 5.34 5.67 53.56
N PRO A 4 5.50 5.54 52.23
CA PRO A 4 6.53 6.28 51.51
C PRO A 4 6.19 7.77 51.49
N GLU A 5 7.13 8.60 51.94
CA GLU A 5 7.03 10.06 51.94
C GLU A 5 6.99 10.61 50.51
N HIS A 6 5.91 11.31 50.16
CA HIS A 6 5.91 12.25 49.06
C HIS A 6 6.79 13.46 49.43
N PRO A 7 7.64 13.97 48.51
CA PRO A 7 8.45 15.16 48.79
C PRO A 7 7.53 16.36 49.05
N SER A 8 7.93 17.19 50.02
CA SER A 8 7.24 18.36 50.55
C SER A 8 6.46 19.17 49.51
N SER A 9 5.14 19.30 49.70
CA SER A 9 4.28 20.13 48.85
C SER A 9 4.56 21.61 49.09
N SER A 10 5.40 22.22 48.26
CA SER A 10 5.36 23.66 48.04
C SER A 10 3.94 24.02 47.56
N HIS A 11 3.18 24.76 48.36
CA HIS A 11 1.86 25.23 47.97
C HIS A 11 2.01 26.27 46.85
N HIS A 12 1.91 25.83 45.61
CA HIS A 12 1.90 26.70 44.44
C HIS A 12 0.51 27.31 44.23
N SER A 13 0.45 28.61 43.93
CA SER A 13 -0.80 29.34 43.62
C SER A 13 -1.37 28.94 42.27
N LEU A 14 -0.50 28.64 41.30
CA LEU A 14 -0.89 28.18 39.98
C LEU A 14 -0.91 26.65 39.91
N ALA A 15 -1.77 26.11 39.05
CA ALA A 15 -1.82 24.68 38.72
C ALA A 15 -2.16 24.48 37.24
N PHE A 16 -1.43 23.61 36.54
CA PHE A 16 -1.76 23.24 35.17
C PHE A 16 -2.84 22.15 35.16
N ARG A 17 -3.83 22.33 34.27
CA ARG A 17 -4.72 21.27 33.81
C ARG A 17 -4.48 21.09 32.33
N VAL A 18 -4.27 19.84 31.93
CA VAL A 18 -3.97 19.49 30.55
C VAL A 18 -5.01 18.49 30.07
N MET A 19 -5.56 18.74 28.89
CA MET A 19 -6.48 17.83 28.21
C MET A 19 -6.01 17.67 26.77
N ARG A 20 -5.85 16.42 26.34
CA ARG A 20 -5.67 16.12 24.91
C ARG A 20 -6.95 16.51 24.18
N LEU A 21 -6.81 17.28 23.11
CA LEU A 21 -7.89 17.58 22.20
C LEU A 21 -7.87 16.52 21.08
N CYS A 22 -8.77 15.54 21.18
CA CYS A 22 -9.10 14.67 20.06
C CYS A 22 -10.26 15.31 19.30
N ARG A 23 -10.36 15.08 17.98
CA ARG A 23 -11.62 15.47 17.30
C ARG A 23 -12.74 14.62 17.91
N PRO A 24 -13.88 15.23 18.27
CA PRO A 24 -15.00 14.44 18.77
C PRO A 24 -15.44 13.51 17.64
N SER A 25 -15.67 12.24 17.96
CA SER A 25 -16.05 11.26 16.96
C SER A 25 -17.21 10.41 17.40
N PHE A 26 -17.84 9.80 16.39
CA PHE A 26 -18.94 8.91 16.56
C PHE A 26 -18.40 7.50 16.77
N GLN A 27 -18.58 6.92 17.97
CA GLN A 27 -18.35 5.49 18.17
C GLN A 27 -19.42 4.70 17.41
N VAL A 28 -19.01 4.07 16.30
CA VAL A 28 -19.87 3.25 15.43
C VAL A 28 -20.06 1.84 15.97
N GLU A 29 -19.26 1.43 16.97
CA GLU A 29 -19.13 0.02 17.39
C GLU A 29 -20.43 -0.59 17.95
N ASP A 30 -21.36 0.22 18.48
CA ASP A 30 -22.64 -0.25 19.06
C ASP A 30 -23.87 0.48 18.50
N ALA A 31 -23.80 1.09 17.31
CA ALA A 31 -24.98 1.75 16.74
C ALA A 31 -26.04 0.71 16.32
N ILE A 32 -27.02 0.52 17.20
CA ILE A 32 -28.23 -0.31 16.98
C ILE A 32 -29.06 0.23 15.79
N LEU A 33 -28.89 1.50 15.44
CA LEU A 33 -29.56 2.15 14.32
C LEU A 33 -28.59 2.36 13.16
N ARG A 34 -28.90 1.64 12.09
CA ARG A 34 -28.23 1.61 10.80
C ARG A 34 -29.10 2.40 9.82
N LEU A 35 -28.61 3.53 9.33
CA LEU A 35 -29.35 4.40 8.40
C LEU A 35 -28.70 4.34 7.02
N ASP A 36 -29.52 4.13 5.98
CA ASP A 36 -29.10 4.32 4.60
C ASP A 36 -28.93 5.83 4.34
N PRO A 37 -27.80 6.30 3.77
CA PRO A 37 -27.61 7.70 3.39
C PRO A 37 -28.78 8.27 2.58
N PHE A 38 -29.48 7.47 1.78
CA PHE A 38 -30.65 7.90 1.01
C PHE A 38 -31.82 8.35 1.90
N ASP A 39 -32.00 7.75 3.08
CA ASP A 39 -33.06 8.11 4.03
C ASP A 39 -32.88 9.52 4.66
N LEU A 40 -31.67 10.08 4.62
CA LEU A 40 -31.41 11.46 5.07
C LEU A 40 -31.76 12.52 4.02
N PHE A 41 -31.78 12.13 2.74
CA PHE A 41 -31.98 13.06 1.62
C PHE A 41 -33.37 12.94 0.98
N ALA A 42 -34.00 11.76 1.06
CA ALA A 42 -35.36 11.53 0.59
C ALA A 42 -36.34 11.65 1.77
N GLY A 43 -36.80 12.88 2.04
CA GLY A 43 -37.93 13.11 2.95
C GLY A 43 -39.21 12.43 2.43
N GLU A 44 -40.18 12.20 3.32
CA GLU A 44 -41.45 11.50 3.02
C GLU A 44 -42.16 12.10 1.79
N ASP A 45 -42.05 13.42 1.63
CA ASP A 45 -42.63 14.22 0.56
C ASP A 45 -42.10 13.88 -0.86
N LEU A 46 -40.92 13.25 -0.96
CA LEU A 46 -40.27 12.95 -2.23
C LEU A 46 -40.90 11.75 -2.96
N PHE A 47 -41.65 10.90 -2.25
CA PHE A 47 -42.31 9.73 -2.83
C PHE A 47 -43.74 10.00 -3.29
N ASP A 48 -44.31 11.15 -2.90
CA ASP A 48 -45.64 11.62 -3.30
C ASP A 48 -45.58 12.64 -4.46
N ASP A 49 -44.38 13.07 -4.89
CA ASP A 49 -44.20 14.03 -5.98
C ASP A 49 -44.11 13.32 -7.35
N PRO A 50 -45.08 13.54 -8.27
CA PRO A 50 -45.13 12.91 -9.59
C PRO A 50 -44.00 13.36 -10.54
N SER A 51 -43.16 14.32 -10.14
CA SER A 51 -42.00 14.78 -10.91
C SER A 51 -40.71 14.00 -10.63
N VAL A 52 -40.71 13.10 -9.63
CA VAL A 52 -39.52 12.34 -9.24
C VAL A 52 -39.21 11.24 -10.25
N SER A 53 -37.93 11.15 -10.62
CA SER A 53 -37.46 10.23 -11.66
C SER A 53 -37.69 8.78 -11.24
N PRO A 54 -38.27 7.91 -12.11
CA PRO A 54 -38.57 6.52 -11.76
C PRO A 54 -37.32 5.70 -11.37
N HIS A 55 -36.13 6.11 -11.82
CA HIS A 55 -34.85 5.52 -11.39
C HIS A 55 -34.50 5.74 -9.91
N LEU A 56 -35.02 6.79 -9.26
CA LEU A 56 -34.82 7.02 -7.82
C LEU A 56 -35.78 6.15 -6.99
N LEU A 57 -37.00 5.92 -7.48
CA LEU A 57 -37.96 5.00 -6.87
C LEU A 57 -37.49 3.55 -6.95
N ASP A 58 -36.97 3.12 -8.11
CA ASP A 58 -36.52 1.75 -8.33
C ASP A 58 -35.37 1.37 -7.37
N ARG A 59 -34.46 2.32 -7.12
CA ARG A 59 -33.36 2.19 -6.16
C ARG A 59 -33.81 2.08 -4.70
N ALA A 60 -34.96 2.67 -4.34
CA ALA A 60 -35.57 2.51 -3.02
C ALA A 60 -36.29 1.16 -2.86
N THR A 61 -36.66 0.50 -3.98
CA THR A 61 -37.46 -0.75 -3.99
C THR A 61 -36.66 -2.03 -4.25
N THR A 62 -35.39 -1.97 -4.62
CA THR A 62 -34.54 -3.16 -4.81
C THR A 62 -34.10 -3.79 -3.49
N ALA A 63 -35.06 -4.24 -2.68
CA ALA A 63 -34.84 -5.34 -1.75
C ALA A 63 -35.15 -6.64 -2.51
N PRO A 64 -34.31 -7.69 -2.46
CA PRO A 64 -34.71 -9.00 -2.95
C PRO A 64 -35.67 -9.61 -1.92
N SER A 65 -36.96 -9.33 -2.06
CA SER A 65 -38.00 -10.10 -1.37
C SER A 65 -38.03 -11.51 -1.97
N ARG A 66 -37.26 -12.44 -1.40
CA ARG A 66 -37.60 -13.85 -1.48
C ARG A 66 -38.85 -14.06 -0.64
N GLU A 67 -40.02 -14.01 -1.27
CA GLU A 67 -41.11 -15.00 -1.18
C GLU A 67 -42.44 -14.43 -1.72
N GLY A 68 -43.10 -15.23 -2.57
CA GLY A 68 -44.56 -15.31 -2.66
C GLY A 68 -45.28 -14.26 -3.52
N GLY A 69 -45.83 -14.70 -4.65
CA GLY A 69 -46.65 -13.88 -5.53
C GLY A 69 -47.98 -13.42 -4.93
N GLY A 70 -48.47 -12.30 -5.44
CA GLY A 70 -49.82 -11.79 -5.18
C GLY A 70 -49.93 -10.33 -5.62
N ALA A 71 -50.74 -10.08 -6.65
CA ALA A 71 -51.12 -8.72 -7.04
C ALA A 71 -51.90 -8.06 -5.90
N GLY A 72 -51.44 -6.91 -5.43
CA GLY A 72 -52.13 -6.10 -4.41
C GLY A 72 -51.30 -4.88 -4.05
N GLY A 73 -51.80 -3.69 -4.35
CA GLY A 73 -51.12 -2.43 -4.06
C GLY A 73 -50.99 -2.14 -2.56
N GLY A 74 -50.00 -1.31 -2.24
CA GLY A 74 -49.97 -0.51 -1.02
C GLY A 74 -49.61 -1.25 0.26
N GLU A 75 -48.37 -1.71 0.40
CA GLU A 75 -47.77 -1.81 1.73
C GLU A 75 -46.25 -1.57 1.66
N PHE A 76 -45.86 -0.30 1.51
CA PHE A 76 -44.48 0.16 1.77
C PHE A 76 -44.23 0.15 3.28
N SER A 77 -44.14 -1.04 3.84
CA SER A 77 -43.84 -1.20 5.26
C SER A 77 -42.36 -0.87 5.47
N TYR A 78 -42.06 0.18 6.24
CA TYR A 78 -40.73 0.63 6.67
C TYR A 78 -39.89 -0.47 7.37
N ARG A 79 -40.45 -1.68 7.54
CA ARG A 79 -39.94 -2.82 8.31
C ARG A 79 -38.67 -3.49 7.77
N GLY A 80 -38.19 -3.11 6.58
CA GLY A 80 -37.00 -3.69 5.95
C GLY A 80 -35.85 -2.72 5.70
N ARG A 81 -36.06 -1.40 5.79
CA ARG A 81 -35.05 -0.38 5.40
C ARG A 81 -33.91 -0.21 6.39
N PHE A 82 -34.12 -0.59 7.65
CA PHE A 82 -33.07 -0.63 8.68
C PHE A 82 -32.16 -1.87 8.60
N GLN A 83 -32.45 -2.83 7.71
CA GLN A 83 -31.57 -3.95 7.40
C GLN A 83 -30.62 -3.56 6.26
N LEU A 84 -29.50 -2.91 6.62
CA LEU A 84 -28.41 -2.68 5.67
C LEU A 84 -27.84 -4.00 5.14
N GLN A 85 -27.58 -4.06 3.82
CA GLN A 85 -26.98 -5.22 3.17
C GLN A 85 -25.47 -5.28 3.34
N ASP A 86 -24.79 -4.12 3.40
CA ASP A 86 -23.35 -4.01 3.65
C ASP A 86 -23.11 -3.19 4.94
N PRO A 87 -22.29 -3.68 5.90
CA PRO A 87 -21.91 -2.90 7.09
C PRO A 87 -21.24 -1.55 6.77
N ILE A 88 -20.72 -1.32 5.56
CA ILE A 88 -20.12 -0.03 5.16
C ILE A 88 -21.14 1.06 4.85
N ASP A 89 -22.39 0.69 4.57
CA ASP A 89 -23.48 1.64 4.32
C ASP A 89 -24.06 2.22 5.62
N ALA A 90 -23.56 1.75 6.77
CA ALA A 90 -24.03 2.14 8.09
C ALA A 90 -23.43 3.47 8.55
N MET A 91 -24.23 4.54 8.48
CA MET A 91 -23.96 5.74 9.26
C MET A 91 -24.48 5.53 10.68
N ALA A 92 -23.56 5.36 11.64
CA ALA A 92 -23.91 5.39 13.06
C ALA A 92 -24.14 6.83 13.51
N LEU A 93 -25.31 7.10 14.07
CA LEU A 93 -25.57 8.30 14.89
C LEU A 93 -25.45 7.95 16.37
N PRO A 94 -24.31 8.18 17.04
CA PRO A 94 -24.29 8.21 18.49
C PRO A 94 -24.65 9.61 18.97
N GLY A 95 -25.63 9.65 19.87
CA GLY A 95 -26.15 10.88 20.49
C GLY A 95 -25.23 11.54 21.52
N PHE A 96 -23.94 11.20 21.59
CA PHE A 96 -23.01 11.78 22.57
C PHE A 96 -21.59 11.93 22.00
N LEU A 97 -21.12 13.18 21.88
CA LEU A 97 -19.70 13.48 21.60
C LEU A 97 -18.91 13.25 22.90
N MET A 98 -17.99 12.27 22.90
CA MET A 98 -17.17 11.93 24.07
C MET A 98 -15.74 12.47 23.92
N LEU A 99 -15.26 13.20 24.93
CA LEU A 99 -13.85 13.58 25.06
C LEU A 99 -13.11 12.53 25.90
N PRO A 100 -11.92 12.06 25.49
CA PRO A 100 -11.18 11.08 26.27
C PRO A 100 -10.72 11.65 27.63
N GLN A 101 -10.91 10.89 28.71
CA GLN A 101 -10.55 11.25 30.09
C GLN A 101 -9.05 11.16 30.40
N SER A 102 -8.23 10.66 29.48
CA SER A 102 -6.77 10.54 29.61
C SER A 102 -6.11 10.81 28.26
N PHE A 103 -4.77 10.91 28.22
CA PHE A 103 -4.02 11.12 26.98
C PHE A 103 -4.27 10.03 25.92
N GLY A 104 -4.85 8.87 26.26
CA GLY A 104 -5.17 7.82 25.30
C GLY A 104 -3.93 7.19 24.65
N ALA A 105 -4.14 6.44 23.58
CA ALA A 105 -3.05 5.94 22.74
C ALA A 105 -2.61 7.06 21.78
N ILE A 106 -1.32 7.39 21.75
CA ILE A 106 -0.74 8.35 20.79
C ILE A 106 0.13 7.54 19.85
N TYR A 107 -0.02 7.77 18.55
CA TYR A 107 0.72 7.05 17.54
C TYR A 107 1.71 7.94 16.77
N LEU A 108 2.78 7.33 16.29
CA LEU A 108 3.75 7.99 15.43
C LEU A 108 3.07 8.54 14.17
N GLY A 109 3.41 9.77 13.78
CA GLY A 109 2.85 10.43 12.60
C GLY A 109 1.55 11.17 12.85
N GLU A 110 0.93 11.04 14.03
CA GLU A 110 -0.21 11.86 14.45
C GLU A 110 0.23 13.27 14.86
N THR A 111 -0.70 14.22 14.79
CA THR A 111 -0.54 15.54 15.41
C THR A 111 -1.13 15.51 16.82
N PHE A 112 -0.27 15.58 17.84
CA PHE A 112 -0.68 15.77 19.23
C PHE A 112 -1.23 17.18 19.40
N CYS A 113 -2.51 17.31 19.77
CA CYS A 113 -3.16 18.57 20.08
C CYS A 113 -3.60 18.58 21.55
N SER A 114 -3.28 19.63 22.30
CA SER A 114 -3.56 19.70 23.73
C SER A 114 -4.02 21.09 24.16
N TYR A 115 -5.09 21.11 24.93
CA TYR A 115 -5.57 22.27 25.67
C TYR A 115 -4.87 22.32 27.03
N ILE A 116 -4.26 23.47 27.35
CA ILE A 116 -3.54 23.70 28.59
C ILE A 116 -4.17 24.89 29.29
N SER A 117 -4.57 24.69 30.54
CA SER A 117 -5.19 25.69 31.38
C SER A 117 -4.36 25.92 32.64
N VAL A 118 -3.85 27.14 32.79
CA VAL A 118 -3.14 27.59 33.99
C VAL A 118 -4.17 28.20 34.93
N ASN A 119 -4.47 27.52 36.03
CA ASN A 119 -5.50 27.94 36.97
C ASN A 119 -4.86 28.57 38.20
N ASN A 120 -5.31 29.75 38.59
CA ASN A 120 -4.92 30.35 39.86
C ASN A 120 -5.90 29.91 40.96
N ARG A 121 -5.42 29.06 41.88
CA ARG A 121 -6.18 28.53 43.02
C ARG A 121 -5.92 29.30 44.31
N SER A 122 -5.05 30.31 44.30
CA SER A 122 -4.82 31.13 45.48
C SER A 122 -5.85 32.24 45.60
N ASN A 123 -5.88 32.88 46.77
CA ASN A 123 -6.69 34.06 47.04
C ASN A 123 -6.02 35.37 46.56
N PHE A 124 -4.85 35.27 45.93
CA PHE A 124 -4.04 36.41 45.50
C PHE A 124 -3.90 36.42 43.97
N GLU A 125 -3.65 37.60 43.41
CA GLU A 125 -3.36 37.74 41.98
C GLU A 125 -1.92 37.31 41.69
N ALA A 126 -1.74 36.39 40.75
CA ALA A 126 -0.41 36.02 40.26
C ALA A 126 -0.01 37.01 39.15
N ARG A 127 1.20 37.56 39.21
CA ARG A 127 1.70 38.59 38.28
C ARG A 127 2.95 38.15 37.53
N ASP A 128 3.21 38.79 36.40
CA ASP A 128 4.38 38.55 35.54
C ASP A 128 4.56 37.07 35.19
N VAL A 129 3.46 36.42 34.80
CA VAL A 129 3.40 34.97 34.62
C VAL A 129 4.03 34.59 33.28
N VAL A 130 5.23 34.03 33.34
CA VAL A 130 5.93 33.43 32.19
C VAL A 130 5.59 31.94 32.13
N ILE A 131 5.05 31.51 31.00
CA ILE A 131 4.61 30.15 30.73
C ILE A 131 5.49 29.56 29.64
N LYS A 132 5.97 28.34 29.89
CA LYS A 132 6.70 27.54 28.90
C LYS A 132 6.10 26.14 28.81
N ALA A 133 5.76 25.72 27.61
CA ALA A 133 5.32 24.36 27.32
C ALA A 133 6.29 23.71 26.34
N GLU A 134 6.78 22.52 26.68
CA GLU A 134 7.79 21.81 25.89
C GLU A 134 7.56 20.30 25.95
N ILE A 135 7.76 19.62 24.83
CA ILE A 135 7.77 18.16 24.78
C ILE A 135 9.22 17.69 24.89
N GLN A 136 9.47 16.84 25.88
CA GLN A 136 10.75 16.17 26.08
C GLN A 136 10.64 14.73 25.59
N THR A 137 11.49 14.38 24.63
CA THR A 137 11.71 13.01 24.16
C THR A 137 13.05 12.48 24.70
N GLU A 138 13.41 11.24 24.36
CA GLU A 138 14.72 10.69 24.70
C GLU A 138 15.87 11.41 23.97
N ARG A 139 15.59 11.97 22.79
CA ARG A 139 16.62 12.57 21.91
C ARG A 139 16.71 14.08 22.06
N GLN A 140 15.58 14.75 22.29
CA GLN A 140 15.53 16.21 22.22
C GLN A 140 14.40 16.82 23.06
N LYS A 141 14.45 18.14 23.16
CA LYS A 141 13.44 18.96 23.83
C LYS A 141 12.88 19.97 22.85
N ILE A 142 11.57 19.94 22.65
CA ILE A 142 10.87 20.69 21.61
C ILE A 142 9.97 21.71 22.32
N VAL A 143 10.27 22.99 22.15
CA VAL A 143 9.48 24.07 22.75
C VAL A 143 8.23 24.31 21.89
N LEU A 144 7.05 24.19 22.52
CA LEU A 144 5.75 24.42 21.87
C LEU A 144 5.23 25.84 22.12
N LEU A 145 5.47 26.37 23.32
CA LEU A 145 5.12 27.74 23.71
C LEU A 145 6.17 28.28 24.67
N ASP A 146 6.53 29.55 24.51
CA ASP A 146 7.36 30.30 25.45
C ASP A 146 6.91 31.76 25.49
N THR A 147 6.33 32.19 26.61
CA THR A 147 5.85 33.57 26.81
C THR A 147 6.88 34.47 27.49
N SER A 148 8.15 34.07 27.60
CA SER A 148 9.20 34.88 28.26
C SER A 148 9.39 36.28 27.64
N LYS A 149 9.14 36.42 26.33
CA LYS A 149 9.22 37.71 25.63
C LYS A 149 8.00 38.61 25.84
N SER A 150 6.85 38.02 26.20
CA SER A 150 5.59 38.72 26.47
C SER A 150 4.85 38.00 27.61
N PRO A 151 5.29 38.20 28.86
CA PRO A 151 4.69 37.53 30.01
C PRO A 151 3.21 37.89 30.14
N VAL A 152 2.41 36.97 30.70
CA VAL A 152 1.01 37.26 31.03
C VAL A 152 1.01 38.19 32.24
N GLU A 153 0.46 39.39 32.06
CA GLU A 153 0.51 40.47 33.07
C GLU A 153 0.02 40.01 34.43
N SER A 154 -1.18 39.42 34.47
CA SER A 154 -1.70 38.80 35.68
C SER A 154 -2.75 37.72 35.44
N ILE A 155 -2.88 36.83 36.41
CA ILE A 155 -3.98 35.86 36.51
C ILE A 155 -4.65 36.09 37.86
N ARG A 156 -5.88 36.63 37.83
CA ARG A 156 -6.67 36.93 39.03
C ARG A 156 -6.94 35.67 39.86
N SER A 157 -7.21 35.86 41.16
CA SER A 157 -7.68 34.76 42.02
C SER A 157 -8.92 34.08 41.44
N GLY A 158 -8.90 32.74 41.37
CA GLY A 158 -9.93 31.94 40.71
C GLY A 158 -9.95 32.03 39.18
N GLY A 159 -9.10 32.88 38.59
CA GLY A 159 -8.95 33.04 37.15
C GLY A 159 -8.13 31.92 36.52
N ARG A 160 -8.11 31.92 35.19
CA ARG A 160 -7.32 30.99 34.39
C ARG A 160 -6.77 31.64 33.12
N TYR A 161 -5.69 31.07 32.61
CA TYR A 161 -5.12 31.40 31.31
C TYR A 161 -5.03 30.13 30.48
N ASP A 162 -5.68 30.14 29.31
CA ASP A 162 -5.91 28.96 28.49
C ASP A 162 -5.24 29.12 27.13
N PHE A 163 -4.60 28.06 26.64
CA PHE A 163 -4.00 28.02 25.30
C PHE A 163 -3.97 26.60 24.75
N ILE A 164 -3.83 26.49 23.43
CA ILE A 164 -3.71 25.20 22.72
C ILE A 164 -2.29 25.08 22.19
N VAL A 165 -1.73 23.87 22.29
CA VAL A 165 -0.45 23.51 21.67
C VAL A 165 -0.66 22.35 20.71
N GLU A 166 0.10 22.36 19.61
CA GLU A 166 0.09 21.30 18.60
C GLU A 166 1.51 20.82 18.31
N HIS A 167 1.67 19.52 18.09
CA HIS A 167 2.95 18.90 17.81
C HIS A 167 2.82 17.68 16.91
N ASP A 168 3.45 17.70 15.74
CA ASP A 168 3.61 16.51 14.90
C ASP A 168 4.55 15.50 15.56
N VAL A 169 4.01 14.35 15.95
CA VAL A 169 4.75 13.30 16.66
C VAL A 169 5.65 12.55 15.69
N LYS A 170 6.96 12.65 15.90
CA LYS A 170 7.99 12.11 14.99
C LYS A 170 8.88 11.03 15.62
N GLU A 171 8.71 10.77 16.91
CA GLU A 171 9.55 9.84 17.68
C GLU A 171 8.68 8.81 18.41
N LEU A 172 9.18 7.57 18.48
CA LEU A 172 8.54 6.49 19.22
C LEU A 172 8.98 6.52 20.69
N GLY A 173 8.19 5.89 21.57
CA GLY A 173 8.56 5.67 22.96
C GLY A 173 8.11 6.77 23.92
N PRO A 174 8.74 6.90 25.09
CA PRO A 174 8.27 7.76 26.17
C PRO A 174 8.47 9.24 25.84
N HIS A 175 7.41 10.02 26.04
CA HIS A 175 7.39 11.47 25.88
C HIS A 175 6.87 12.11 27.17
N THR A 176 7.38 13.30 27.48
CA THR A 176 6.90 14.09 28.63
C THR A 176 6.58 15.50 28.16
N LEU A 177 5.31 15.91 28.24
CA LEU A 177 4.93 17.31 28.15
C LEU A 177 5.27 17.99 29.48
N VAL A 178 6.18 18.94 29.42
CA VAL A 178 6.63 19.75 30.56
C VAL A 178 5.99 21.12 30.44
N CYS A 179 5.14 21.45 31.41
CA CYS A 179 4.54 22.78 31.54
C CYS A 179 5.19 23.49 32.71
N THR A 180 5.71 24.69 32.47
CA THR A 180 6.44 25.47 33.47
C THR A 180 5.82 26.84 33.60
N ALA A 181 5.58 27.29 34.83
CA ALA A 181 5.18 28.65 35.14
C ALA A 181 6.21 29.31 36.06
N LEU A 182 6.66 30.49 35.69
CA LEU A 182 7.43 31.42 36.50
C LEU A 182 6.53 32.61 36.81
N TYR A 183 6.26 32.91 38.07
CA TYR A 183 5.30 33.96 38.45
C TYR A 183 5.64 34.60 39.78
N ASN A 184 5.12 35.79 40.02
CA ASN A 184 5.14 36.47 41.31
C ASN A 184 3.80 36.22 42.03
N ASP A 185 3.85 35.74 43.26
CA ASP A 185 2.66 35.47 44.08
C ASP A 185 2.27 36.71 44.93
N GLY A 186 1.23 36.60 45.76
CA GLY A 186 0.76 37.67 46.65
C GLY A 186 1.84 38.25 47.57
N ASP A 187 2.83 37.44 47.98
CA ASP A 187 3.97 37.85 48.79
C ASP A 187 5.09 38.52 47.98
N SER A 188 4.89 38.75 46.68
CA SER A 188 5.88 39.26 45.71
C SER A 188 7.14 38.39 45.55
N GLU A 189 7.11 37.14 46.04
CA GLU A 189 8.15 36.16 45.79
C GLU A 189 7.99 35.51 44.41
N ARG A 190 9.12 35.37 43.69
CA ARG A 190 9.16 34.71 42.39
C ARG A 190 9.19 33.20 42.56
N LYS A 191 8.13 32.52 42.13
CA LYS A 191 7.95 31.07 42.22
C LYS A 191 8.17 30.40 40.87
N TYR A 192 8.75 29.20 40.91
CA TYR A 192 8.96 28.32 39.76
C TYR A 192 8.13 27.05 39.95
N LEU A 193 7.21 26.78 39.02
CA LEU A 193 6.31 25.63 39.03
C LEU A 193 6.50 24.81 37.74
N PRO A 194 7.21 23.67 37.80
CA PRO A 194 7.21 22.68 36.74
C PRO A 194 6.15 21.58 36.99
N GLN A 195 5.42 21.19 35.96
CA GLN A 195 4.50 20.05 35.97
C GLN A 195 4.73 19.15 34.76
N PHE A 196 4.76 17.84 35.00
CA PHE A 196 5.17 16.83 34.03
C PHE A 196 3.99 15.92 33.68
N PHE A 197 3.69 15.78 32.40
CA PHE A 197 2.64 14.92 31.87
C PHE A 197 3.26 13.88 30.95
N LYS A 198 3.33 12.63 31.41
CA LYS A 198 3.99 11.53 30.69
C LYS A 198 3.01 10.79 29.80
N PHE A 199 3.44 10.45 28.60
CA PHE A 199 2.70 9.61 27.66
C PHE A 199 3.68 8.77 26.82
N VAL A 200 3.16 7.74 26.15
CA VAL A 200 3.97 6.85 25.32
C VAL A 200 3.43 6.88 23.90
N VAL A 201 4.33 7.03 22.94
CA VAL A 201 4.03 6.99 21.51
C VAL A 201 4.32 5.58 20.99
N ALA A 202 3.30 4.96 20.36
CA ALA A 202 3.40 3.64 19.76
C ALA A 202 3.46 3.71 18.22
N ASN A 203 3.89 2.62 17.59
CA ASN A 203 3.84 2.49 16.14
C ASN A 203 2.40 2.12 15.70
N PRO A 204 1.71 2.92 14.85
CA PRO A 204 0.32 2.63 14.49
C PRO A 204 0.18 1.49 13.49
N LEU A 205 1.15 1.35 12.60
CA LEU A 205 1.06 0.40 11.50
C LEU A 205 2.45 -0.09 11.09
N SER A 206 2.47 -1.26 10.44
CA SER A 206 3.67 -1.76 9.78
C SER A 206 3.45 -1.84 8.28
N VAL A 207 4.49 -1.49 7.52
CA VAL A 207 4.47 -1.53 6.06
C VAL A 207 5.53 -2.54 5.61
N ARG A 208 5.11 -3.61 4.94
CA ARG A 208 5.98 -4.60 4.31
C ARG A 208 5.86 -4.45 2.80
N THR A 209 6.99 -4.41 2.10
CA THR A 209 7.01 -4.26 0.65
C THR A 209 7.71 -5.45 -0.01
N LYS A 210 7.18 -5.90 -1.15
CA LYS A 210 7.76 -6.98 -1.94
C LYS A 210 7.75 -6.58 -3.41
N VAL A 211 8.94 -6.52 -4.00
CA VAL A 211 9.13 -6.22 -5.43
C VAL A 211 9.31 -7.54 -6.18
N ARG A 212 8.62 -7.71 -7.31
CA ARG A 212 8.78 -8.86 -8.20
C ARG A 212 8.83 -8.42 -9.66
N SER A 213 9.82 -8.89 -10.40
CA SER A 213 9.89 -8.72 -11.85
C SER A 213 9.42 -10.00 -12.52
N VAL A 214 8.47 -9.87 -13.45
CA VAL A 214 7.88 -10.99 -14.21
C VAL A 214 8.10 -10.72 -15.69
N LYS A 215 8.74 -11.66 -16.39
CA LYS A 215 8.90 -11.62 -17.85
C LYS A 215 7.64 -12.24 -18.47
N GLN A 216 6.81 -11.43 -19.13
CA GLN A 216 5.59 -11.89 -19.78
C GLN A 216 5.74 -11.85 -21.31
N ARG A 217 5.20 -12.86 -22.01
CA ARG A 217 4.98 -12.80 -23.48
C ARG A 217 3.81 -11.84 -23.76
N GLN A 218 3.99 -10.86 -24.62
CA GLN A 218 2.87 -10.09 -25.17
C GLN A 218 2.88 -10.13 -26.70
N GLN A 219 1.68 -10.30 -27.28
CA GLN A 219 1.37 -10.01 -28.68
C GLN A 219 0.64 -8.66 -28.75
N GLU A 220 1.00 -7.79 -29.69
CA GLU A 220 0.14 -6.69 -30.11
C GLU A 220 -1.01 -7.26 -30.95
N SER A 221 -2.26 -6.98 -30.58
CA SER A 221 -3.44 -7.38 -31.37
C SER A 221 -4.07 -6.15 -32.04
N GLN A 222 -4.16 -6.22 -33.36
CA GLN A 222 -5.15 -5.49 -34.15
C GLN A 222 -6.36 -6.44 -34.28
N SER A 223 -7.55 -5.90 -34.00
CA SER A 223 -8.83 -6.59 -33.75
C SER A 223 -9.32 -7.54 -34.86
N ASP A 224 -9.79 -8.75 -34.50
CA ASP A 224 -11.18 -9.20 -34.73
C ASP A 224 -11.50 -10.66 -34.24
N CYS A 225 -12.66 -10.79 -33.57
CA CYS A 225 -13.59 -11.95 -33.34
C CYS A 225 -13.09 -13.25 -32.63
N VAL A 226 -13.61 -13.69 -31.46
CA VAL A 226 -14.91 -14.32 -30.99
C VAL A 226 -14.81 -15.87 -30.81
N ASN A 227 -15.00 -16.32 -29.54
CA ASN A 227 -15.11 -17.70 -28.97
C ASN A 227 -13.82 -18.56 -29.05
N ASP A 228 -13.37 -19.37 -28.07
CA ASP A 228 -14.03 -20.23 -27.10
C ASP A 228 -13.02 -20.67 -25.99
N ARG A 229 -13.52 -20.94 -24.77
CA ARG A 229 -12.99 -21.69 -23.56
C ARG A 229 -11.58 -21.40 -22.95
N PRO A 230 -11.45 -21.35 -21.58
CA PRO A 230 -10.16 -21.15 -20.91
C PRO A 230 -9.39 -22.48 -20.68
N CYS A 231 -8.11 -22.53 -21.08
CA CYS A 231 -7.20 -23.65 -20.80
C CYS A 231 -6.02 -23.24 -19.90
N ASP A 232 -5.90 -23.94 -18.76
CA ASP A 232 -4.69 -24.45 -18.08
C ASP A 232 -3.37 -23.64 -18.08
N LEU A 233 -3.40 -22.40 -17.56
CA LEU A 233 -2.20 -21.71 -17.01
C LEU A 233 -2.20 -21.66 -15.47
N THR A 234 -3.10 -22.40 -14.84
CA THR A 234 -3.40 -22.36 -13.40
C THR A 234 -2.30 -22.90 -12.50
N ARG A 235 -1.26 -23.58 -13.03
CA ARG A 235 -0.28 -24.31 -12.21
C ARG A 235 1.06 -23.60 -11.95
N SER A 236 1.49 -22.69 -12.81
CA SER A 236 2.79 -21.99 -12.67
C SER A 236 2.75 -20.82 -11.66
N LEU A 237 1.58 -20.21 -11.45
CA LEU A 237 1.39 -19.13 -10.46
C LEU A 237 1.05 -19.64 -9.05
N MET A 238 0.75 -20.94 -8.89
CA MET A 238 0.29 -21.54 -7.62
C MET A 238 1.40 -21.76 -6.58
N ASP A 239 2.66 -21.47 -6.90
CA ASP A 239 3.80 -21.82 -6.05
C ASP A 239 4.39 -20.64 -5.27
N SER A 240 3.59 -19.60 -4.96
CA SER A 240 4.10 -18.51 -4.12
C SER A 240 3.09 -17.98 -3.13
N GLU A 241 3.60 -17.67 -1.94
CA GLU A 241 2.98 -17.01 -0.79
C GLU A 241 2.36 -15.63 -1.12
N LEU A 242 1.41 -15.57 -2.06
CA LEU A 242 0.57 -14.42 -2.35
C LEU A 242 -0.82 -14.71 -1.79
N THR A 243 -1.48 -13.71 -1.21
CA THR A 243 -2.87 -13.91 -0.75
C THR A 243 -3.79 -14.23 -1.94
N LYS A 244 -4.80 -15.09 -1.74
CA LYS A 244 -5.68 -15.62 -2.81
C LYS A 244 -6.32 -14.55 -3.70
N SER A 245 -6.58 -13.37 -3.15
CA SER A 245 -7.04 -12.18 -3.88
C SER A 245 -6.03 -11.68 -4.92
N PHE A 246 -4.73 -11.78 -4.64
CA PHE A 246 -3.67 -11.39 -5.59
C PHE A 246 -3.43 -12.37 -6.70
N LEU A 247 -3.60 -13.67 -6.43
CA LEU A 247 -3.71 -14.64 -7.51
C LEU A 247 -4.86 -14.20 -8.43
N CYS A 248 -6.03 -13.86 -7.93
CA CYS A 248 -7.12 -13.39 -8.80
C CYS A 248 -6.81 -12.11 -9.59
N ILE A 249 -6.16 -11.10 -9.00
CA ILE A 249 -5.77 -9.86 -9.70
C ILE A 249 -4.69 -10.12 -10.75
N LEU A 250 -3.62 -10.84 -10.39
CA LEU A 250 -2.58 -11.23 -11.32
C LEU A 250 -3.18 -12.10 -12.42
N PHE A 251 -4.02 -13.09 -12.10
CA PHE A 251 -4.72 -13.90 -13.08
C PHE A 251 -5.57 -13.04 -14.02
N ASN A 252 -6.41 -12.11 -13.54
CA ASN A 252 -7.23 -11.27 -14.42
C ASN A 252 -6.38 -10.32 -15.29
N HIS A 253 -5.31 -9.74 -14.76
CA HIS A 253 -4.42 -8.84 -15.52
C HIS A 253 -3.40 -9.58 -16.41
N VAL A 254 -3.11 -10.86 -16.14
CA VAL A 254 -2.14 -11.69 -16.86
C VAL A 254 -2.82 -12.63 -17.89
N LEU A 255 -4.08 -13.04 -17.68
CA LEU A 255 -4.77 -14.07 -18.51
C LEU A 255 -5.93 -13.58 -19.42
N LEU A 256 -6.40 -12.34 -19.36
CA LEU A 256 -7.50 -11.88 -20.24
C LEU A 256 -7.04 -11.44 -21.65
N CYS A 257 -6.13 -12.19 -22.27
CA CYS A 257 -5.89 -12.10 -23.71
C CYS A 257 -6.47 -13.34 -24.39
N ASN A 258 -7.73 -13.23 -24.85
CA ASN A 258 -8.36 -14.24 -25.70
C ASN A 258 -7.61 -14.36 -27.04
N PHE A 259 -7.34 -15.59 -27.48
CA PHE A 259 -6.51 -15.90 -28.64
C PHE A 259 -7.32 -15.94 -29.94
N PRO A 260 -6.88 -15.19 -30.97
CA PRO A 260 -6.69 -15.76 -32.30
C PRO A 260 -5.27 -15.52 -32.84
N HIS A 261 -4.89 -16.30 -33.85
CA HIS A 261 -3.51 -16.65 -34.22
C HIS A 261 -2.58 -15.50 -34.71
N SER A 262 -1.29 -15.64 -34.32
CA SER A 262 -0.03 -15.01 -34.83
C SER A 262 0.04 -13.47 -34.84
N PRO A 263 0.96 -12.83 -34.07
CA PRO A 263 2.29 -12.47 -34.58
C PRO A 263 3.45 -12.45 -33.54
N THR A 264 4.62 -11.92 -33.96
CA THR A 264 5.96 -11.81 -33.34
C THR A 264 6.01 -11.59 -31.82
N LEU A 265 6.89 -12.34 -31.14
CA LEU A 265 7.07 -12.36 -29.68
C LEU A 265 7.98 -11.24 -29.18
N PHE A 266 7.47 -10.40 -28.28
CA PHE A 266 8.29 -9.55 -27.40
C PHE A 266 8.10 -9.97 -25.94
N PHE A 267 9.21 -10.13 -25.21
CA PHE A 267 9.18 -10.28 -23.76
C PHE A 267 9.21 -8.88 -23.13
N GLN A 268 8.10 -8.47 -22.51
CA GLN A 268 8.11 -7.26 -21.68
C GLN A 268 8.27 -7.67 -20.22
N GLU A 269 9.33 -7.16 -19.60
CA GLU A 269 9.55 -7.31 -18.16
C GLU A 269 8.63 -6.34 -17.42
N LYS A 270 7.70 -6.88 -16.63
CA LYS A 270 6.79 -6.10 -15.79
C LYS A 270 7.27 -6.19 -14.35
N THR A 271 7.41 -5.04 -13.70
CA THR A 271 7.78 -4.97 -12.29
C THR A 271 6.54 -4.70 -11.46
N PHE A 272 6.29 -5.51 -10.46
CA PHE A 272 5.18 -5.37 -9.52
C PHE A 272 5.73 -5.02 -8.14
N LEU A 273 5.06 -4.08 -7.46
CA LEU A 273 5.31 -3.74 -6.07
C LEU A 273 4.06 -4.05 -5.25
N GLU A 274 4.19 -4.97 -4.31
CA GLU A 274 3.18 -5.24 -3.29
C GLU A 274 3.54 -4.46 -2.01
N ALA A 275 2.58 -3.72 -1.47
CA ALA A 275 2.68 -3.04 -0.17
C ALA A 275 1.61 -3.57 0.77
N CYS A 276 2.03 -4.30 1.80
CA CYS A 276 1.20 -4.85 2.86
C CYS A 276 1.20 -3.89 4.04
N ILE A 277 0.03 -3.33 4.36
CA ILE A 277 -0.17 -2.46 5.52
C ILE A 277 -0.94 -3.23 6.59
N GLU A 278 -0.37 -3.32 7.78
CA GLU A 278 -0.98 -3.99 8.93
C GLU A 278 -1.26 -2.97 10.04
N ASN A 279 -2.50 -2.94 10.54
CA ASN A 279 -2.94 -2.05 11.60
C ASN A 279 -2.60 -2.64 12.99
N HIS A 280 -1.75 -1.94 13.75
CA HIS A 280 -1.36 -2.30 15.12
C HIS A 280 -2.11 -1.49 16.19
N THR A 281 -3.01 -0.60 15.77
CA THR A 281 -3.84 0.18 16.70
C THR A 281 -5.00 -0.65 17.25
N LYS A 282 -5.55 -0.18 18.36
CA LYS A 282 -6.76 -0.76 18.97
C LYS A 282 -8.05 -0.30 18.29
N SER A 283 -7.95 0.64 17.36
CA SER A 283 -9.06 1.24 16.61
C SER A 283 -8.94 0.91 15.12
N ASN A 284 -10.02 1.06 14.36
CA ASN A 284 -9.91 0.97 12.92
C ASN A 284 -9.13 2.17 12.37
N LEU A 285 -8.38 1.96 11.28
CA LEU A 285 -7.72 3.01 10.54
C LEU A 285 -8.48 3.28 9.23
N TYR A 286 -8.86 4.53 9.02
CA TYR A 286 -9.46 5.00 7.78
C TYR A 286 -8.35 5.58 6.91
N MET A 287 -8.03 4.92 5.80
CA MET A 287 -6.97 5.33 4.91
C MET A 287 -7.47 6.42 3.96
N ASP A 288 -6.89 7.62 4.09
CA ASP A 288 -7.18 8.76 3.23
C ASP A 288 -6.37 8.67 1.92
N GLN A 289 -5.09 8.29 2.04
CA GLN A 289 -4.16 8.18 0.93
C GLN A 289 -3.22 6.99 1.16
N VAL A 290 -3.09 6.14 0.15
CA VAL A 290 -2.01 5.14 0.07
C VAL A 290 -1.51 5.20 -1.36
N GLU A 291 -0.49 6.02 -1.56
CA GLU A 291 0.03 6.33 -2.89
C GLU A 291 1.52 6.03 -2.96
N PHE A 292 1.93 5.40 -4.06
CA PHE A 292 3.33 5.20 -4.36
C PHE A 292 3.81 6.37 -5.23
N GLU A 293 4.80 7.11 -4.73
CA GLU A 293 5.51 8.15 -5.46
C GLU A 293 6.71 7.52 -6.18
N PRO A 294 6.63 7.24 -7.49
CA PRO A 294 7.72 6.61 -8.22
C PRO A 294 8.93 7.55 -8.37
N ALA A 295 10.12 6.97 -8.50
CA ALA A 295 11.32 7.71 -8.87
C ALA A 295 11.22 8.21 -10.33
N GLN A 296 12.05 9.18 -10.71
CA GLN A 296 11.94 9.89 -12.01
C GLN A 296 11.87 8.98 -13.25
N CYS A 297 12.57 7.85 -13.23
CA CYS A 297 12.61 6.89 -14.34
C CYS A 297 11.49 5.83 -14.30
N TRP A 298 10.57 5.93 -13.34
CA TRP A 298 9.49 4.97 -13.15
C TRP A 298 8.13 5.68 -13.22
N THR A 299 7.14 4.96 -13.72
CA THR A 299 5.73 5.27 -13.55
C THR A 299 5.05 4.12 -12.81
N ALA A 300 4.03 4.43 -12.02
CA ALA A 300 3.32 3.45 -11.22
C ALA A 300 1.82 3.53 -11.48
N THR A 301 1.19 2.39 -11.67
CA THR A 301 -0.27 2.26 -11.80
C THR A 301 -0.79 1.35 -10.69
N VAL A 302 -1.74 1.83 -9.89
CA VAL A 302 -2.40 1.00 -8.88
C VAL A 302 -3.27 -0.04 -9.57
N LEU A 303 -3.06 -1.31 -9.25
CA LEU A 303 -3.91 -2.40 -9.70
C LEU A 303 -5.01 -2.63 -8.67
N LYS A 304 -6.27 -2.48 -9.09
CA LYS A 304 -7.44 -2.79 -8.28
C LYS A 304 -8.00 -4.14 -8.74
N ALA A 305 -8.44 -4.97 -7.81
CA ALA A 305 -9.34 -6.07 -8.17
C ALA A 305 -10.64 -5.42 -8.66
N ASP A 306 -11.06 -5.71 -9.88
CA ASP A 306 -12.44 -5.47 -10.29
C ASP A 306 -13.33 -6.36 -9.42
N ILE A 307 -13.76 -5.80 -8.29
CA ILE A 307 -14.95 -6.29 -7.62
C ILE A 307 -16.06 -5.99 -8.63
N HIS A 308 -16.70 -7.03 -9.18
CA HIS A 308 -17.90 -6.91 -10.00
C HIS A 308 -19.04 -6.24 -9.21
N SER A 309 -18.93 -4.94 -8.93
CA SER A 309 -20.04 -4.10 -8.55
C SER A 309 -20.60 -3.57 -9.86
N SER A 310 -21.75 -4.12 -10.25
CA SER A 310 -22.59 -3.71 -11.37
C SER A 310 -22.46 -2.21 -11.69
N GLU A 311 -22.31 -1.88 -12.98
CA GLU A 311 -22.06 -0.53 -13.54
C GLU A 311 -23.05 0.57 -13.06
N VAL A 312 -24.14 0.16 -12.42
CA VAL A 312 -25.20 1.02 -11.85
C VAL A 312 -24.71 1.88 -10.66
N ASN A 313 -23.62 1.50 -9.96
CA ASN A 313 -23.13 2.21 -8.77
C ASN A 313 -22.02 3.27 -9.02
N SER A 314 -21.67 3.53 -10.28
CA SER A 314 -20.53 4.41 -10.65
C SER A 314 -20.74 5.89 -10.29
N ARG A 315 -21.95 6.44 -10.50
CA ARG A 315 -22.21 7.88 -10.33
C ARG A 315 -22.24 8.40 -8.88
N VAL A 316 -22.46 7.54 -7.88
CA VAL A 316 -22.41 7.93 -6.45
C VAL A 316 -20.99 7.82 -5.88
N ARG A 317 -20.19 6.87 -6.39
CA ARG A 317 -18.76 6.70 -6.02
C ARG A 317 -17.87 7.83 -6.52
N GLU A 318 -18.27 8.55 -7.57
CA GLU A 318 -17.56 9.74 -8.05
C GLU A 318 -17.68 10.93 -7.09
N ILE A 319 -18.75 11.00 -6.29
CA ILE A 319 -18.98 12.07 -5.31
C ILE A 319 -18.35 11.72 -3.95
N PHE A 320 -18.29 10.42 -3.60
CA PHE A 320 -17.67 9.94 -2.37
C PHE A 320 -16.69 8.79 -2.69
N LYS A 321 -15.37 9.07 -2.61
CA LYS A 321 -14.35 8.02 -2.54
C LYS A 321 -14.69 7.14 -1.34
N GLN A 322 -15.01 5.86 -1.58
CA GLN A 322 -15.29 4.91 -0.52
C GLN A 322 -14.07 4.84 0.43
N PRO A 323 -14.23 5.15 1.73
CA PRO A 323 -13.10 5.19 2.65
C PRO A 323 -12.54 3.78 2.84
N LEU A 324 -11.23 3.64 2.66
CA LEU A 324 -10.58 2.35 2.81
C LEU A 324 -10.30 2.08 4.29
N LEU A 325 -11.01 1.11 4.88
CA LEU A 325 -10.88 0.74 6.28
C LEU A 325 -9.88 -0.41 6.48
N ILE A 326 -8.96 -0.27 7.43
CA ILE A 326 -8.16 -1.38 7.95
C ILE A 326 -8.57 -1.65 9.40
N GLN A 327 -9.08 -2.85 9.66
CA GLN A 327 -9.61 -3.25 10.97
C GLN A 327 -8.56 -3.18 12.08
N SER A 328 -9.00 -2.90 13.30
CA SER A 328 -8.16 -2.92 14.51
C SER A 328 -7.58 -4.32 14.78
N GLY A 329 -6.54 -4.37 15.61
CA GLY A 329 -6.04 -5.64 16.15
C GLY A 329 -5.35 -6.56 15.13
N GLY A 330 -4.62 -5.99 14.17
CA GLY A 330 -3.86 -6.76 13.18
C GLY A 330 -4.55 -6.92 11.82
N GLY A 331 -5.57 -6.09 11.51
CA GLY A 331 -6.15 -6.04 10.18
C GLY A 331 -5.09 -5.71 9.12
N ILE A 332 -5.15 -6.41 7.98
CA ILE A 332 -4.17 -6.26 6.89
C ILE A 332 -4.90 -5.81 5.63
N HIS A 333 -4.34 -4.82 4.94
CA HIS A 333 -4.72 -4.47 3.58
C HIS A 333 -3.49 -4.41 2.70
N ASN A 334 -3.59 -4.97 1.50
CA ASN A 334 -2.47 -5.10 0.60
C ASN A 334 -2.76 -4.31 -0.69
N PHE A 335 -1.78 -3.53 -1.12
CA PHE A 335 -1.85 -2.69 -2.32
C PHE A 335 -0.88 -3.24 -3.36
N LEU A 336 -1.30 -3.25 -4.63
CA LEU A 336 -0.48 -3.73 -5.73
C LEU A 336 -0.27 -2.60 -6.75
N TYR A 337 0.99 -2.39 -7.12
CA TYR A 337 1.38 -1.38 -8.10
C TYR A 337 2.11 -2.06 -9.25
N LEU A 338 1.70 -1.76 -10.47
CA LEU A 338 2.46 -2.07 -11.69
C LEU A 338 3.43 -0.91 -11.96
N LEU A 339 4.71 -1.22 -11.96
CA LEU A 339 5.78 -0.28 -12.25
C LEU A 339 6.24 -0.45 -13.69
N LYS A 340 6.32 0.66 -14.43
CA LYS A 340 6.87 0.72 -15.78
C LYS A 340 8.07 1.64 -15.78
N GLN A 341 9.17 1.16 -16.34
CA GLN A 341 10.34 2.01 -16.55
C GLN A 341 10.11 2.85 -17.80
N ASN A 342 10.35 4.16 -17.71
CA ASN A 342 10.26 5.05 -18.86
C ASN A 342 11.48 4.80 -19.75
N ALA A 343 11.25 4.33 -20.97
CA ALA A 343 12.28 4.30 -22.01
C ALA A 343 12.28 5.68 -22.70
N ASP A 344 13.44 6.33 -22.69
CA ASP A 344 13.78 7.59 -23.40
C ASP A 344 13.19 8.91 -22.89
N GLU A 345 14.01 9.65 -22.12
CA GLU A 345 14.28 11.05 -22.46
C GLU A 345 15.78 11.20 -22.76
N SER A 346 16.06 11.70 -23.96
CA SER A 346 17.35 11.95 -24.56
C SER A 346 18.40 12.60 -23.64
N GLY A 347 19.59 11.97 -23.56
CA GLY A 347 20.86 12.69 -23.40
C GLY A 347 21.37 12.98 -21.98
N GLN A 348 20.84 12.35 -20.93
CA GLN A 348 21.48 12.41 -19.62
C GLN A 348 22.23 11.12 -19.34
N VAL A 349 23.53 11.28 -19.03
CA VAL A 349 24.42 10.26 -18.49
C VAL A 349 23.64 9.43 -17.48
N MET A 350 23.45 8.14 -17.78
CA MET A 350 22.91 7.20 -16.80
C MET A 350 23.78 7.32 -15.55
N VAL A 351 23.22 7.86 -14.47
CA VAL A 351 23.82 7.72 -13.15
C VAL A 351 23.64 6.25 -12.81
N ASP A 352 24.66 5.51 -13.19
CA ASP A 352 24.88 4.11 -12.90
C ASP A 352 24.57 3.86 -11.41
N GLY A 353 23.62 2.96 -11.11
CA GLY A 353 23.46 2.39 -9.78
C GLY A 353 22.24 2.79 -8.92
N SER A 354 21.35 3.69 -9.35
CA SER A 354 20.13 3.98 -8.58
C SER A 354 19.02 2.95 -8.85
N ASN A 355 19.04 1.81 -8.14
CA ASN A 355 17.92 0.84 -8.11
C ASN A 355 16.69 1.37 -7.34
N VAL A 356 16.55 2.69 -7.18
CA VAL A 356 15.46 3.30 -6.43
C VAL A 356 14.19 3.29 -7.29
N LEU A 357 13.14 2.64 -6.80
CA LEU A 357 11.84 2.58 -7.46
C LEU A 357 10.94 3.77 -7.07
N GLY A 358 11.08 4.28 -5.84
CA GLY A 358 10.22 5.32 -5.29
C GLY A 358 9.95 5.13 -3.80
N LYS A 359 8.89 5.73 -3.28
CA LYS A 359 8.51 5.66 -1.86
C LYS A 359 6.99 5.68 -1.69
N LEU A 360 6.49 5.18 -0.56
CA LEU A 360 5.06 5.19 -0.23
C LEU A 360 4.73 6.39 0.65
N GLN A 361 3.66 7.10 0.30
CA GLN A 361 2.98 8.09 1.13
C GLN A 361 1.68 7.49 1.64
N ILE A 362 1.52 7.48 2.96
CA ILE A 362 0.37 6.89 3.63
C ILE A 362 -0.20 7.95 4.58
N THR A 363 -1.48 8.26 4.45
CA THR A 363 -2.21 9.09 5.40
C THR A 363 -3.48 8.39 5.85
N TRP A 364 -3.80 8.52 7.12
CA TRP A 364 -4.94 7.86 7.73
C TRP A 364 -5.61 8.74 8.78
N ARG A 365 -6.79 8.30 9.20
CA ARG A 365 -7.51 8.81 10.36
C ARG A 365 -7.85 7.69 11.32
N THR A 366 -7.73 7.97 12.61
CA THR A 366 -8.25 7.08 13.67
C THR A 366 -9.75 7.29 13.83
N ASN A 367 -10.39 6.42 14.61
CA ASN A 367 -11.80 6.58 14.97
C ASN A 367 -12.10 7.92 15.67
N LEU A 368 -11.12 8.58 16.31
CA LEU A 368 -11.25 9.92 16.92
C LEU A 368 -10.90 11.06 15.95
N GLY A 369 -10.83 10.81 14.64
CA GLY A 369 -10.57 11.83 13.61
C GLY A 369 -9.16 12.42 13.62
N GLU A 370 -8.25 11.83 14.40
CA GLU A 370 -6.85 12.21 14.47
C GLU A 370 -6.18 11.76 13.19
N SER A 371 -5.49 12.68 12.53
CA SER A 371 -4.86 12.42 11.25
C SER A 371 -3.42 12.00 11.49
N GLY A 372 -3.02 10.90 10.88
CA GLY A 372 -1.65 10.39 10.90
C GLY A 372 -1.05 10.35 9.49
N ARG A 373 0.27 10.51 9.41
CA ARG A 373 1.02 10.36 8.16
C ARG A 373 2.27 9.52 8.35
N LEU A 374 2.59 8.72 7.34
CA LEU A 374 3.81 7.94 7.24
C LEU A 374 4.35 8.02 5.82
N GLN A 375 5.63 8.37 5.71
CA GLN A 375 6.38 8.22 4.47
C GLN A 375 7.44 7.14 4.66
N THR A 376 7.50 6.17 3.74
CA THR A 376 8.56 5.16 3.79
C THR A 376 9.89 5.74 3.33
N GLN A 377 10.97 5.02 3.62
CA GLN A 377 12.24 5.22 2.92
C GLN A 377 12.09 4.84 1.43
N GLN A 378 13.12 5.15 0.65
CA GLN A 378 13.21 4.76 -0.75
C GLN A 378 13.17 3.22 -0.87
N ILE A 379 12.19 2.72 -1.61
CA ILE A 379 12.03 1.31 -1.95
C ILE A 379 12.99 1.02 -3.10
N LEU A 380 13.85 0.04 -2.88
CA LEU A 380 14.83 -0.41 -3.88
C LEU A 380 14.27 -1.59 -4.67
N GLY A 381 14.51 -1.59 -5.96
CA GLY A 381 14.25 -2.70 -6.86
C GLY A 381 15.34 -3.75 -6.79
N SER A 382 15.11 -4.87 -7.47
CA SER A 382 16.15 -5.89 -7.66
C SER A 382 17.29 -5.29 -8.48
N ALA A 383 18.47 -5.17 -7.85
CA ALA A 383 19.70 -4.81 -8.53
C ALA A 383 20.02 -5.88 -9.59
N THR A 384 19.61 -5.65 -10.82
CA THR A 384 20.00 -6.53 -11.92
C THR A 384 21.36 -6.01 -12.37
N ALA A 385 22.44 -6.68 -11.95
CA ALA A 385 23.76 -6.40 -12.50
C ALA A 385 23.63 -6.50 -14.03
N GLN A 386 23.85 -5.40 -14.76
CA GLN A 386 23.88 -5.46 -16.21
C GLN A 386 25.01 -6.42 -16.59
N LYS A 387 24.64 -7.55 -17.20
CA LYS A 387 25.61 -8.51 -17.70
C LYS A 387 26.34 -7.86 -18.88
N GLU A 388 27.66 -7.97 -18.89
CA GLU A 388 28.50 -7.48 -20.01
C GLU A 388 28.08 -8.16 -21.32
N ILE A 389 27.71 -9.44 -21.25
CA ILE A 389 27.18 -10.25 -22.34
C ILE A 389 25.90 -10.94 -21.84
N ASP A 390 24.83 -10.93 -22.65
CA ASP A 390 23.58 -11.62 -22.32
C ASP A 390 23.01 -12.44 -23.48
N ILE A 391 22.33 -13.55 -23.14
CA ILE A 391 21.50 -14.32 -24.06
C ILE A 391 20.03 -13.96 -23.85
N GLN A 392 19.31 -13.71 -24.94
CA GLN A 392 17.88 -13.45 -24.96
C GLN A 392 17.16 -14.46 -25.86
N LEU A 393 15.95 -14.85 -25.47
CA LEU A 393 15.06 -15.63 -26.34
C LEU A 393 14.42 -14.69 -27.35
N LEU A 394 14.57 -15.00 -28.64
CA LEU A 394 13.89 -14.30 -29.73
C LEU A 394 12.59 -15.00 -30.10
N ASP A 395 12.66 -16.30 -30.37
CA ASP A 395 11.51 -17.05 -30.85
C ASP A 395 11.56 -18.52 -30.42
N ILE A 396 10.37 -19.07 -30.21
CA ILE A 396 10.14 -20.49 -29.99
C ILE A 396 8.80 -20.87 -30.64
N PRO A 397 8.72 -21.98 -31.39
CA PRO A 397 7.49 -22.41 -32.03
C PRO A 397 6.32 -22.48 -31.05
N SER A 398 5.20 -21.89 -31.46
CA SER A 398 3.96 -21.84 -30.65
C SER A 398 3.32 -23.21 -30.45
N MET A 399 3.58 -24.15 -31.36
CA MET A 399 3.14 -25.53 -31.32
C MET A 399 4.35 -26.44 -31.47
N ILE A 400 4.65 -27.21 -30.43
CA ILE A 400 5.70 -28.24 -30.46
C ILE A 400 5.01 -29.58 -30.59
N ILE A 401 5.35 -30.30 -31.65
CA ILE A 401 4.80 -31.62 -31.94
C ILE A 401 5.73 -32.67 -31.32
N LEU A 402 5.15 -33.65 -30.63
CA LEU A 402 5.86 -34.81 -30.09
C LEU A 402 6.75 -35.46 -31.17
N GLU A 403 7.98 -35.82 -30.79
CA GLU A 403 8.97 -36.50 -31.65
C GLU A 403 9.34 -35.74 -32.93
N THR A 404 8.93 -34.48 -33.06
CA THR A 404 9.26 -33.63 -34.20
C THR A 404 10.33 -32.61 -33.78
N PRO A 405 11.44 -32.49 -34.52
CA PRO A 405 12.44 -31.45 -34.27
C PRO A 405 11.86 -30.04 -34.38
N PHE A 406 12.27 -29.17 -33.46
CA PHE A 406 11.93 -27.75 -33.47
C PHE A 406 13.15 -26.91 -33.05
N SER A 407 13.17 -25.64 -33.43
CA SER A 407 14.32 -24.74 -33.20
C SER A 407 13.95 -23.63 -32.23
N VAL A 408 14.85 -23.30 -31.31
CA VAL A 408 14.73 -22.16 -30.40
C VAL A 408 15.71 -21.08 -30.88
N CYS A 409 15.19 -19.91 -31.28
CA CYS A 409 15.99 -18.80 -31.78
C CYS A 409 16.43 -17.91 -30.62
N LEU A 410 17.73 -17.73 -30.46
CA LEU A 410 18.34 -16.98 -29.38
C LEU A 410 19.20 -15.84 -29.94
N ARG A 411 19.31 -14.75 -29.18
CA ARG A 411 20.21 -13.62 -29.45
C ARG A 411 21.28 -13.54 -28.39
N LEU A 412 22.54 -13.55 -28.82
CA LEU A 412 23.68 -13.17 -28.01
C LEU A 412 23.98 -11.69 -28.23
N ARG A 413 24.06 -10.89 -27.16
CA ARG A 413 24.36 -9.46 -27.25
C ARG A 413 25.61 -9.10 -26.45
N ASN A 414 26.52 -8.37 -27.09
CA ASN A 414 27.63 -7.72 -26.41
C ASN A 414 27.22 -6.31 -26.00
N ARG A 415 27.28 -5.98 -24.71
CA ARG A 415 26.97 -4.63 -24.20
C ARG A 415 28.21 -3.82 -23.88
N THR A 416 29.40 -4.41 -24.01
CA THR A 416 30.66 -3.74 -23.73
C THR A 416 31.14 -2.91 -24.92
N GLU A 417 32.03 -1.97 -24.63
CA GLU A 417 32.73 -1.15 -25.63
C GLU A 417 33.90 -1.90 -26.30
N ARG A 418 34.13 -3.16 -25.93
CA ARG A 418 35.24 -3.98 -26.42
C ARG A 418 34.72 -5.19 -27.19
N ARG A 419 35.56 -5.72 -28.09
CA ARG A 419 35.29 -6.98 -28.76
C ARG A 419 35.46 -8.14 -27.78
N MET A 420 34.50 -9.06 -27.74
CA MET A 420 34.47 -10.18 -26.80
C MET A 420 34.20 -11.53 -27.49
N GLY A 421 34.56 -12.63 -26.84
CA GLY A 421 34.42 -14.00 -27.34
C GLY A 421 35.75 -14.60 -27.84
N PRO A 422 35.74 -15.76 -28.50
CA PRO A 422 34.58 -16.53 -28.94
C PRO A 422 33.78 -17.09 -27.76
N PHE A 423 32.53 -17.43 -28.01
CA PHE A 423 31.61 -17.92 -26.98
C PHE A 423 31.22 -19.37 -27.26
N GLU A 424 30.90 -20.12 -26.21
CA GLU A 424 30.33 -21.47 -26.31
C GLU A 424 28.97 -21.46 -25.63
N VAL A 425 27.94 -21.89 -26.35
CA VAL A 425 26.62 -22.16 -25.78
C VAL A 425 26.53 -23.65 -25.50
N HIS A 426 26.22 -23.98 -24.25
CA HIS A 426 26.08 -25.34 -23.79
C HIS A 426 24.69 -25.57 -23.21
N VAL A 427 24.02 -26.64 -23.60
CA VAL A 427 22.79 -27.08 -22.94
C VAL A 427 23.17 -28.18 -21.97
N SER A 428 23.12 -27.88 -20.67
CA SER A 428 23.46 -28.85 -19.64
C SER A 428 22.45 -29.97 -19.61
N GLU A 429 22.92 -31.20 -19.38
CA GLU A 429 22.10 -32.29 -18.86
C GLU A 429 22.53 -32.41 -17.40
N ASP A 430 21.71 -31.94 -16.46
CA ASP A 430 21.95 -32.26 -15.05
C ASP A 430 21.87 -33.78 -14.90
N ASP A 431 22.86 -34.38 -14.24
CA ASP A 431 22.90 -35.81 -13.87
C ASP A 431 21.82 -36.19 -12.82
N SER A 432 20.85 -35.32 -12.58
CA SER A 432 19.69 -35.61 -11.75
C SER A 432 18.84 -36.71 -12.40
N THR A 433 18.32 -37.63 -11.60
CA THR A 433 17.46 -38.76 -12.00
C THR A 433 16.12 -38.36 -12.65
N GLU A 434 15.91 -37.10 -12.98
CA GLU A 434 14.72 -36.60 -13.66
C GLU A 434 14.88 -36.72 -15.18
N GLU A 435 14.02 -37.51 -15.82
CA GLU A 435 14.00 -37.66 -17.28
C GLU A 435 13.71 -36.31 -17.95
N LYS A 436 14.71 -35.76 -18.66
CA LYS A 436 14.53 -34.57 -19.51
C LYS A 436 13.62 -34.88 -20.69
N VAL A 437 12.51 -34.16 -20.77
CA VAL A 437 11.48 -34.35 -21.81
C VAL A 437 11.82 -33.64 -23.10
N VAL A 438 12.44 -32.48 -22.99
CA VAL A 438 12.93 -31.72 -24.13
C VAL A 438 14.44 -31.85 -24.15
N MET A 439 14.96 -32.40 -25.23
CA MET A 439 16.39 -32.69 -25.40
C MET A 439 16.94 -31.95 -26.61
N VAL A 440 18.24 -31.69 -26.61
CA VAL A 440 18.92 -31.13 -27.79
C VAL A 440 18.94 -32.16 -28.91
N ASN A 441 18.48 -31.75 -30.09
CA ASN A 441 18.58 -32.54 -31.30
C ASN A 441 19.83 -32.13 -32.10
N GLY A 442 20.95 -32.78 -31.81
CA GLY A 442 22.23 -32.53 -32.47
C GLY A 442 23.35 -32.18 -31.50
N LEU A 443 24.12 -31.14 -31.82
CA LEU A 443 25.30 -30.73 -31.04
C LEU A 443 24.87 -30.05 -29.73
N LYS A 444 25.29 -30.60 -28.60
CA LYS A 444 25.08 -30.04 -27.25
C LYS A 444 25.92 -28.80 -26.94
N LYS A 445 26.91 -28.53 -27.79
CA LYS A 445 27.86 -27.42 -27.70
C LYS A 445 27.91 -26.72 -29.04
N GLN A 446 27.65 -25.42 -29.02
CA GLN A 446 27.70 -24.58 -30.20
C GLN A 446 28.69 -23.45 -29.98
N ASN A 447 29.72 -23.39 -30.81
CA ASN A 447 30.71 -22.32 -30.79
C ASN A 447 30.19 -21.13 -31.60
N LEU A 448 30.17 -19.96 -30.96
CA LEU A 448 29.79 -18.68 -31.54
C LEU A 448 31.05 -17.81 -31.71
N GLN A 449 31.05 -17.03 -32.79
CA GLN A 449 32.17 -16.15 -33.11
C GLN A 449 32.28 -14.97 -32.15
N GLN A 450 33.42 -14.27 -32.22
CA GLN A 450 33.61 -13.02 -31.49
C GLN A 450 32.59 -11.96 -31.93
N LEU A 451 32.07 -11.21 -30.96
CA LEU A 451 31.17 -10.08 -31.18
C LEU A 451 31.92 -8.77 -30.97
N ASP A 452 31.75 -7.85 -31.90
CA ASP A 452 32.23 -6.47 -31.77
C ASP A 452 31.47 -5.71 -30.68
N ALA A 453 32.01 -4.57 -30.27
CA ALA A 453 31.40 -3.71 -29.27
C ALA A 453 29.95 -3.37 -29.63
N HIS A 454 29.03 -3.47 -28.65
CA HIS A 454 27.59 -3.21 -28.81
C HIS A 454 26.86 -4.02 -29.91
N SER A 455 27.48 -5.07 -30.45
CA SER A 455 26.90 -5.90 -31.52
C SER A 455 26.13 -7.10 -30.96
N PHE A 456 25.43 -7.82 -31.84
CA PHE A 456 24.68 -9.02 -31.51
C PHE A 456 24.82 -10.09 -32.61
N ALA A 457 24.60 -11.35 -32.24
CA ALA A 457 24.44 -12.45 -33.17
C ALA A 457 23.26 -13.33 -32.77
N ASP A 458 22.49 -13.74 -33.77
CA ASP A 458 21.36 -14.64 -33.59
C ASP A 458 21.79 -16.07 -33.95
N PHE A 459 21.33 -17.04 -33.18
CA PHE A 459 21.67 -18.46 -33.35
C PHE A 459 20.51 -19.35 -32.92
N GLU A 460 20.49 -20.58 -33.43
CA GLU A 460 19.39 -21.52 -33.20
C GLU A 460 19.87 -22.76 -32.45
N VAL A 461 19.08 -23.20 -31.48
CA VAL A 461 19.27 -24.47 -30.77
C VAL A 461 18.17 -25.44 -31.20
N ASN A 462 18.55 -26.53 -31.86
CA ASN A 462 17.62 -27.56 -32.28
C ASN A 462 17.29 -28.50 -31.12
N MET A 463 16.01 -28.79 -30.94
CA MET A 463 15.48 -29.57 -29.83
C MET A 463 14.42 -30.57 -30.31
N ILE A 464 14.16 -31.58 -29.50
CA ILE A 464 13.11 -32.58 -29.72
C ILE A 464 12.42 -32.88 -28.39
N ALA A 465 11.08 -33.00 -28.43
CA ALA A 465 10.28 -33.35 -27.27
C ALA A 465 9.83 -34.81 -27.33
N VAL A 466 9.97 -35.55 -26.23
CA VAL A 466 9.64 -36.98 -26.15
C VAL A 466 8.43 -37.32 -25.28
N ARG A 467 7.78 -36.32 -24.66
CA ARG A 467 6.49 -36.50 -23.96
C ARG A 467 5.53 -35.34 -24.20
N LEU A 468 4.24 -35.66 -24.17
CA LEU A 468 3.13 -34.70 -24.26
C LEU A 468 2.98 -33.87 -22.98
N GLY A 469 2.38 -32.69 -23.08
CA GLY A 469 2.05 -31.82 -21.96
C GLY A 469 2.96 -30.60 -21.81
N VAL A 470 2.88 -29.93 -20.65
CA VAL A 470 3.70 -28.75 -20.33
C VAL A 470 5.05 -29.21 -19.78
N HIS A 471 6.13 -28.78 -20.41
CA HIS A 471 7.51 -29.12 -20.06
C HIS A 471 8.39 -27.88 -19.96
N LYS A 472 9.54 -28.00 -19.30
CA LYS A 472 10.53 -26.93 -19.18
C LYS A 472 11.75 -27.20 -20.04
N ILE A 473 12.24 -26.16 -20.71
CA ILE A 473 13.57 -26.12 -21.32
C ILE A 473 14.47 -25.36 -20.35
N SER A 474 15.45 -26.05 -19.79
CA SER A 474 16.37 -25.51 -18.79
C SER A 474 17.82 -25.83 -19.16
N GLY A 475 18.75 -25.08 -18.56
CA GLY A 475 20.18 -25.40 -18.64
C GLY A 475 20.92 -24.87 -19.88
N ILE A 476 20.34 -23.94 -20.65
CA ILE A 476 21.07 -23.24 -21.73
C ILE A 476 22.00 -22.20 -21.08
N THR A 477 23.30 -22.45 -21.15
CA THR A 477 24.36 -21.64 -20.53
C THR A 477 25.30 -21.06 -21.57
N LEU A 478 25.82 -19.86 -21.30
CA LEU A 478 26.80 -19.13 -22.09
C LEU A 478 28.15 -19.12 -21.39
N LEU A 479 29.17 -19.58 -22.09
CA LEU A 479 30.55 -19.59 -21.61
C LEU A 479 31.44 -18.75 -22.52
N ASP A 480 32.40 -18.05 -21.94
CA ASP A 480 33.52 -17.49 -22.68
C ASP A 480 34.54 -18.61 -22.94
N VAL A 481 34.91 -18.85 -24.20
CA VAL A 481 35.80 -19.96 -24.57
C VAL A 481 37.24 -19.74 -24.07
N GLN A 482 37.69 -18.50 -23.97
CA GLN A 482 39.06 -18.20 -23.58
C GLN A 482 39.26 -18.33 -22.07
N THR A 483 38.29 -17.84 -21.31
CA THR A 483 38.36 -17.82 -19.84
C THR A 483 37.64 -19.00 -19.20
N ASN A 484 36.82 -19.72 -19.96
CA ASN A 484 35.93 -20.79 -19.49
C ASN A 484 35.00 -20.33 -18.35
N ASN A 485 34.67 -19.03 -18.32
CA ASN A 485 33.79 -18.44 -17.32
C ASN A 485 32.34 -18.47 -17.80
N LEU A 486 31.43 -18.82 -16.88
CA LEU A 486 29.99 -18.70 -17.11
C LEU A 486 29.60 -17.22 -17.14
N LEU A 487 29.13 -16.77 -18.30
CA LEU A 487 28.73 -15.38 -18.52
C LEU A 487 27.23 -15.19 -18.27
N ASP A 488 26.41 -16.13 -18.73
CA ASP A 488 24.96 -16.04 -18.62
C ASP A 488 24.30 -17.44 -18.64
N THR A 489 23.09 -17.53 -18.11
CA THR A 489 22.22 -18.70 -18.19
C THR A 489 20.82 -18.22 -18.60
N LEU A 490 20.27 -18.81 -19.65
CA LEU A 490 18.91 -18.51 -20.08
C LEU A 490 17.93 -19.00 -19.01
N PRO A 491 16.96 -18.18 -18.58
CA PRO A 491 15.90 -18.62 -17.67
C PRO A 491 15.10 -19.78 -18.26
N ASP A 492 14.57 -20.65 -17.39
CA ASP A 492 13.74 -21.77 -17.80
C ASP A 492 12.55 -21.31 -18.66
N LEU A 493 12.34 -22.01 -19.78
CA LEU A 493 11.25 -21.74 -20.70
C LEU A 493 10.18 -22.81 -20.56
N GLU A 494 8.94 -22.42 -20.29
CA GLU A 494 7.80 -23.33 -20.33
C GLU A 494 7.27 -23.48 -21.77
N VAL A 495 7.08 -24.72 -22.18
CA VAL A 495 6.60 -25.12 -23.51
C VAL A 495 5.50 -26.17 -23.42
N PHE A 496 4.58 -26.17 -24.37
CA PHE A 496 3.52 -27.17 -24.47
C PHE A 496 3.77 -28.09 -25.67
N VAL A 497 3.77 -29.40 -25.43
CA VAL A 497 3.99 -30.44 -26.43
C VAL A 497 2.66 -31.14 -26.71
N SER A 498 2.20 -31.05 -27.95
CA SER A 498 0.97 -31.69 -28.43
C SER A 498 1.26 -32.94 -29.24
N SER A 499 0.26 -33.80 -29.36
CA SER A 499 0.25 -34.82 -30.41
C SER A 499 0.00 -34.15 -31.77
N GLN A 500 0.36 -34.83 -32.85
CA GLN A 500 -0.03 -34.43 -34.20
C GLN A 500 -1.56 -34.35 -34.35
#